data_AF-A0AAF1BVS0-F1
#
_entry.id   AF-A0AAF1BVS0-F1
#
_cell.length_a   1.000
_cell.length_b   1.000
_cell.length_c   1.000
_cell.angle_alpha   90.00
_cell.angle_beta   90.00
_cell.angle_gamma   90.00
#
_symmetry.space_group_name_H-M   'P 1'
#
loop_
_entity.id
_entity.type
_entity.pdbx_description
1 polymer ?
#
loop_
_entity_poly.entity_id
_entity_poly.type
_entity_poly.pdbx_seq_one_letter_code
_entity_poly.pdbx_strand_id
1 'polypeptide(L)'
;MYRLHEDITLSNERVNRVLEYLKEVDFHLPDATSSDFAVNTHARYAGWDYESEDLESCIIGLQCTVPGREDERTFIRMSFGQLMGDENVPTLPVNEPLLATSVLRSKRWWKGSRPDRTGIDGFQADPGIPGFDVGIAMIEGVLDDIEKFAAEGNTKDSTGHFDLSVRLGTLLAGRYLRLSYYEDNDRLAPEEKATLSATRQRLEGLQGLLEKLELPSLASLEQPERRHHRAHNSGRRCR
;
A
#
# COMPACT_ATOMS: atom_id res chain seq x y z
N MET A 1 21.62 -1.62 17.50
CA MET A 1 21.46 -0.94 16.21
C MET A 1 21.01 -2.03 15.24
N TYR A 2 19.71 -2.11 14.96
CA TYR A 2 19.16 -3.14 14.08
C TYR A 2 19.49 -2.78 12.63
N ARG A 3 19.96 -3.76 11.84
CA ARG A 3 20.21 -3.54 10.41
C ARG A 3 18.85 -3.46 9.73
N LEU A 4 18.46 -2.28 9.26
CA LEU A 4 17.36 -2.17 8.30
C LEU A 4 17.82 -2.91 7.04
N HIS A 5 17.22 -4.05 6.75
CA HIS A 5 17.55 -4.81 5.55
C HIS A 5 16.98 -4.10 4.32
N GLU A 6 17.77 -4.07 3.25
CA GLU A 6 17.33 -3.57 1.94
C GLU A 6 16.50 -4.64 1.21
N ASP A 7 15.80 -4.25 0.15
CA ASP A 7 15.16 -5.22 -0.75
C ASP A 7 16.17 -6.27 -1.22
N ILE A 8 15.74 -7.53 -1.25
CA ILE A 8 16.61 -8.68 -1.40
C ILE A 8 16.42 -9.26 -2.80
N THR A 9 17.50 -9.33 -3.57
CA THR A 9 17.54 -10.22 -4.74
C THR A 9 17.66 -11.67 -4.27
N LEU A 10 16.67 -12.47 -4.63
CA LEU A 10 16.59 -13.89 -4.29
C LEU A 10 17.57 -14.68 -5.16
N SER A 11 18.41 -15.48 -4.51
CA SER A 11 19.17 -16.54 -5.19
C SER A 11 18.23 -17.69 -5.58
N ASN A 12 18.67 -18.58 -6.47
CA ASN A 12 17.92 -19.78 -6.83
C ASN A 12 17.58 -20.64 -5.60
N GLU A 13 18.48 -20.71 -4.61
CA GLU A 13 18.22 -21.41 -3.36
C GLU A 13 17.04 -20.80 -2.59
N ARG A 14 17.00 -19.46 -2.49
CA ARG A 14 15.89 -18.76 -1.82
C ARG A 14 14.58 -18.88 -2.60
N VAL A 15 14.64 -18.86 -3.93
CA VAL A 15 13.47 -19.13 -4.78
C VAL A 15 12.92 -20.53 -4.51
N ASN A 16 13.77 -21.55 -4.44
CA ASN A 16 13.34 -22.91 -4.12
C ASN A 16 12.71 -22.99 -2.73
N ARG A 17 13.29 -22.30 -1.74
CA ARG A 17 12.72 -22.24 -0.38
C ARG A 17 11.33 -21.61 -0.37
N VAL A 18 11.10 -20.56 -1.16
CA VAL A 18 9.75 -19.98 -1.34
C VAL A 18 8.81 -21.03 -1.96
N LEU A 19 9.22 -21.71 -3.03
CA LEU A 19 8.39 -22.72 -3.70
C LEU A 19 8.07 -23.94 -2.79
N GLU A 20 9.01 -24.36 -1.96
CA GLU A 20 8.81 -25.41 -0.96
C GLU A 20 7.79 -24.95 0.10
N TYR A 21 7.93 -23.72 0.58
CA TYR A 21 7.01 -23.14 1.55
C TYR A 21 5.59 -23.01 1.01
N LEU A 22 5.42 -22.62 -0.26
CA LEU A 22 4.09 -22.58 -0.91
C LEU A 22 3.39 -23.93 -0.87
N LYS A 23 4.13 -25.03 -1.05
CA LYS A 23 3.60 -26.39 -0.99
C LYS A 23 3.28 -26.82 0.44
N GLU A 24 4.15 -26.47 1.39
CA GLU A 24 3.98 -26.79 2.80
C GLU A 24 2.68 -26.21 3.36
N VAL A 25 2.39 -24.95 3.02
CA VAL A 25 1.21 -24.23 3.54
C VAL A 25 0.01 -24.27 2.60
N ASP A 26 0.11 -25.03 1.52
CA ASP A 26 -0.90 -25.13 0.45
C ASP A 26 -1.39 -23.76 -0.05
N PHE A 27 -0.45 -22.86 -0.32
CA PHE A 27 -0.77 -21.50 -0.78
C PHE A 27 -1.17 -21.52 -2.26
N HIS A 28 -2.42 -21.21 -2.58
CA HIS A 28 -2.88 -21.15 -3.96
C HIS A 28 -4.04 -20.19 -4.19
N LEU A 29 -4.13 -19.64 -5.41
CA LEU A 29 -5.34 -18.93 -5.86
C LEU A 29 -6.46 -19.96 -6.11
N PRO A 30 -7.74 -19.54 -6.14
CA PRO A 30 -8.83 -20.41 -6.57
C PRO A 30 -8.52 -21.03 -7.94
N ASP A 31 -8.80 -22.33 -8.10
CA ASP A 31 -8.58 -23.10 -9.34
C ASP A 31 -7.11 -23.18 -9.81
N ALA A 32 -6.15 -22.91 -8.92
CA ALA A 32 -4.72 -23.15 -9.11
C ALA A 32 -4.18 -24.07 -7.99
N THR A 33 -2.94 -24.51 -8.10
CA THR A 33 -2.24 -25.27 -7.04
C THR A 33 -1.02 -24.50 -6.54
N SER A 34 -0.46 -24.93 -5.41
CA SER A 34 0.80 -24.39 -4.87
C SER A 34 2.01 -24.55 -5.80
N SER A 35 1.89 -25.37 -6.85
CA SER A 35 2.94 -25.54 -7.88
C SER A 35 2.78 -24.60 -9.07
N ASP A 36 1.67 -23.84 -9.17
CA ASP A 36 1.35 -22.98 -10.31
C ASP A 36 1.83 -21.54 -10.14
N PHE A 37 3.03 -21.35 -9.57
CA PHE A 37 3.61 -20.03 -9.36
C PHE A 37 5.06 -19.93 -9.82
N ALA A 38 5.35 -18.84 -10.51
CA ALA A 38 6.69 -18.33 -10.69
C ALA A 38 6.99 -17.27 -9.62
N VAL A 39 8.13 -17.39 -8.94
CA VAL A 39 8.57 -16.47 -7.89
C VAL A 39 9.29 -15.27 -8.52
N ASN A 40 8.93 -14.07 -8.10
CA ASN A 40 9.69 -12.87 -8.45
C ASN A 40 11.03 -12.88 -7.72
N THR A 41 12.12 -12.66 -8.45
CA THR A 41 13.48 -12.68 -7.91
C THR A 41 13.81 -11.50 -7.00
N HIS A 42 12.89 -10.57 -6.78
CA HIS A 42 13.04 -9.47 -5.85
C HIS A 42 12.00 -9.59 -4.73
N ALA A 43 12.48 -9.80 -3.51
CA ALA A 43 11.67 -9.75 -2.30
C ALA A 43 11.81 -8.37 -1.66
N ARG A 44 10.67 -7.78 -1.29
CA ARG A 44 10.66 -6.48 -0.60
C ARG A 44 10.82 -6.69 0.89
N TYR A 45 11.75 -5.97 1.52
CA TYR A 45 11.82 -5.95 2.97
C TYR A 45 10.68 -5.08 3.52
N ALA A 46 9.85 -5.65 4.38
CA ALA A 46 8.71 -4.97 4.97
C ALA A 46 8.87 -4.72 6.48
N GLY A 47 9.88 -5.34 7.11
CA GLY A 47 10.13 -5.18 8.54
C GLY A 47 8.99 -5.77 9.37
N TRP A 48 8.67 -5.14 10.50
CA TRP A 48 7.57 -5.52 11.39
C TRP A 48 6.28 -4.86 10.93
N ASP A 49 5.63 -5.44 9.91
CA ASP A 49 4.40 -4.90 9.30
C ASP A 49 3.19 -4.90 10.28
N TYR A 50 3.22 -5.72 11.33
CA TYR A 50 2.13 -5.87 12.29
C TYR A 50 2.63 -5.87 13.73
N GLU A 51 1.99 -5.09 14.61
CA GLU A 51 2.32 -5.03 16.04
C GLU A 51 2.15 -6.37 16.77
N SER A 52 1.43 -7.32 16.17
CA SER A 52 1.21 -8.69 16.68
C SER A 52 2.32 -9.68 16.30
N GLU A 53 3.26 -9.30 15.43
CA GLU A 53 4.29 -10.19 14.90
C GLU A 53 5.68 -9.71 15.33
N ASP A 54 6.41 -10.55 16.08
CA ASP A 54 7.75 -10.22 16.62
C ASP A 54 8.88 -10.59 15.63
N LEU A 55 8.57 -10.70 14.33
CA LEU A 55 9.49 -11.14 13.28
C LEU A 55 9.54 -10.13 12.13
N GLU A 56 10.75 -9.90 11.64
CA GLU A 56 10.97 -9.15 10.41
C GLU A 56 10.40 -9.94 9.22
N SER A 57 9.66 -9.27 8.34
CA SER A 57 9.01 -9.90 7.20
C SER A 57 9.54 -9.42 5.85
N CYS A 58 9.53 -10.34 4.88
CA CYS A 58 9.78 -10.09 3.48
C CYS A 58 8.50 -10.42 2.69
N ILE A 59 8.18 -9.57 1.72
CA ILE A 59 7.07 -9.76 0.78
C ILE A 59 7.65 -10.28 -0.52
N ILE A 60 7.22 -11.48 -0.93
CA ILE A 60 7.68 -12.15 -2.14
C ILE A 60 6.54 -12.18 -3.15
N GLY A 61 6.74 -11.54 -4.30
CA GLY A 61 5.77 -11.53 -5.38
C GLY A 61 5.71 -12.89 -6.09
N LEU A 62 4.50 -13.32 -6.45
CA LEU A 62 4.22 -14.56 -7.16
C LEU A 62 3.42 -14.24 -8.42
N GLN A 63 3.71 -14.94 -9.51
CA GLN A 63 2.96 -14.87 -10.76
C GLN A 63 2.36 -16.25 -11.06
N CYS A 64 1.05 -16.29 -11.31
CA CYS A 64 0.36 -17.52 -11.67
C CYS A 64 0.88 -18.07 -13.00
N THR A 65 1.05 -19.38 -13.10
CA THR A 65 1.52 -20.07 -14.32
C THR A 65 0.45 -20.94 -14.96
N VAL A 66 -0.77 -20.94 -14.45
CA VAL A 66 -1.90 -21.62 -15.10
C VAL A 66 -2.16 -20.97 -16.47
N PRO A 67 -2.28 -21.75 -17.56
CA PRO A 67 -2.51 -21.20 -18.89
C PRO A 67 -3.73 -20.26 -18.94
N GLY A 68 -3.52 -19.04 -19.45
CA GLY A 68 -4.56 -18.01 -19.56
C GLY A 68 -4.79 -17.18 -18.31
N ARG A 69 -3.98 -17.36 -17.26
CA ARG A 69 -4.02 -16.60 -15.99
C ARG A 69 -2.66 -16.00 -15.64
N GLU A 70 -1.76 -15.86 -16.61
CA GLU A 70 -0.38 -15.40 -16.41
C GLU A 70 -0.29 -13.93 -15.94
N ASP A 71 -1.37 -13.17 -16.07
CA ASP A 71 -1.53 -11.82 -15.56
C ASP A 71 -1.93 -11.77 -14.08
N GLU A 72 -2.41 -12.89 -13.53
CA GLU A 72 -2.72 -13.01 -12.12
C GLU A 72 -1.44 -13.08 -11.29
N ARG A 73 -1.27 -12.07 -10.43
CA ARG A 73 -0.14 -11.97 -9.50
C ARG A 73 -0.66 -11.98 -8.08
N THR A 74 0.13 -12.45 -7.15
CA THR A 74 -0.15 -12.40 -5.70
C THR A 74 1.18 -12.23 -4.95
N PHE A 75 1.18 -12.33 -3.64
CA PHE A 75 2.38 -12.33 -2.83
C PHE A 75 2.23 -13.23 -1.61
N ILE A 76 3.35 -13.74 -1.13
CA ILE A 76 3.43 -14.42 0.16
C ILE A 76 4.36 -13.66 1.10
N ARG A 77 4.03 -13.67 2.39
CA ARG A 77 4.88 -13.16 3.46
C ARG A 77 5.70 -14.31 4.06
N MET A 78 7.00 -14.08 4.21
CA MET A 78 7.90 -14.97 4.95
C MET A 78 8.71 -14.14 5.92
N SER A 79 9.09 -14.71 7.07
CA SER A 79 10.04 -14.03 7.94
C SER A 79 11.41 -13.95 7.26
N PHE A 80 12.20 -12.95 7.62
CA PHE A 80 13.56 -12.82 7.12
C PHE A 80 14.39 -14.07 7.42
N GLY A 81 14.27 -14.61 8.64
CA GLY A 81 14.96 -15.83 9.05
C GLY A 81 14.54 -17.06 8.23
N GLN A 82 13.24 -17.24 7.98
CA GLN A 82 12.73 -18.29 7.09
C GLN A 82 13.32 -18.15 5.68
N LEU A 83 13.30 -16.95 5.10
CA LEU A 83 13.84 -16.72 3.76
C LEU A 83 15.36 -16.99 3.68
N MET A 84 16.08 -16.65 4.74
CA MET A 84 17.53 -16.87 4.86
C MET A 84 17.91 -18.30 5.20
N GLY A 85 16.95 -19.17 5.53
CA GLY A 85 17.17 -20.59 5.80
C GLY A 85 17.58 -20.90 7.23
N ASP A 86 17.20 -20.06 8.20
CA ASP A 86 17.37 -20.38 9.62
C ASP A 86 16.31 -21.41 10.05
N GLU A 87 16.77 -22.60 10.42
CA GLU A 87 15.94 -23.76 10.78
C GLU A 87 15.14 -23.57 12.08
N ASN A 88 15.50 -22.59 12.92
CA ASN A 88 14.88 -22.38 14.24
C ASN A 88 13.98 -21.14 14.31
N VAL A 89 13.72 -20.48 13.17
CA VAL A 89 12.92 -19.25 13.16
C VAL A 89 11.43 -19.58 13.09
N PRO A 90 10.59 -18.97 13.96
CA PRO A 90 9.16 -19.19 13.90
C PRO A 90 8.58 -18.78 12.56
N THR A 91 7.56 -19.51 12.11
CA THR A 91 6.87 -19.21 10.87
C THR A 91 5.88 -18.05 11.08
N LEU A 92 5.85 -17.11 10.14
CA LEU A 92 4.81 -16.08 10.16
C LEU A 92 3.44 -16.71 9.84
N PRO A 93 2.34 -16.18 10.40
CA PRO A 93 1.00 -16.49 9.92
C PRO A 93 0.91 -16.27 8.41
N VAL A 94 0.43 -17.29 7.70
CA VAL A 94 0.32 -17.27 6.24
C VAL A 94 -0.79 -16.28 5.85
N ASN A 95 -0.48 -15.35 4.96
CA ASN A 95 -1.48 -14.44 4.42
C ASN A 95 -2.43 -15.18 3.46
N GLU A 96 -3.66 -14.68 3.33
CA GLU A 96 -4.55 -15.19 2.29
C GLU A 96 -4.00 -14.87 0.88
N PRO A 97 -4.16 -15.80 -0.09
CA PRO A 97 -3.77 -15.60 -1.48
C PRO A 97 -4.75 -14.64 -2.14
N LEU A 98 -4.41 -13.35 -2.10
CA LEU A 98 -5.18 -12.29 -2.74
C LEU A 98 -4.50 -11.85 -4.03
N LEU A 99 -5.27 -11.59 -5.07
CA LEU A 99 -4.73 -11.02 -6.31
C LEU A 99 -4.06 -9.68 -5.99
N ALA A 100 -2.86 -9.44 -6.49
CA ALA A 100 -2.16 -8.16 -6.35
C ALA A 100 -3.05 -7.01 -6.86
N THR A 101 -3.81 -7.22 -7.93
CA THR A 101 -4.80 -6.26 -8.44
C THR A 101 -5.98 -6.03 -7.50
N SER A 102 -6.28 -6.96 -6.59
CA SER A 102 -7.29 -6.81 -5.53
C SER A 102 -6.77 -6.15 -4.26
N VAL A 103 -5.50 -6.36 -3.92
CA VAL A 103 -4.84 -5.76 -2.74
C VAL A 103 -4.32 -4.36 -3.04
N LEU A 104 -3.98 -4.09 -4.30
CA LEU A 104 -3.82 -2.73 -4.79
C LEU A 104 -5.20 -2.07 -4.70
N ARG A 105 -5.41 -1.34 -3.59
CA ARG A 105 -6.60 -0.55 -3.25
C ARG A 105 -7.09 0.32 -4.43
N SER A 106 -6.26 0.54 -5.44
CA SER A 106 -6.59 1.02 -6.79
C SER A 106 -7.84 0.42 -7.42
N LYS A 107 -8.24 -0.85 -7.16
CA LYS A 107 -9.42 -1.46 -7.81
C LYS A 107 -10.73 -0.71 -7.58
N ARG A 108 -10.90 -0.03 -6.43
CA ARG A 108 -12.05 0.85 -6.17
C ARG A 108 -12.14 2.02 -7.17
N TRP A 109 -10.99 2.47 -7.65
CA TRP A 109 -10.83 3.67 -8.46
C TRP A 109 -10.42 3.38 -9.91
N TRP A 110 -10.17 2.10 -10.23
CA TRP A 110 -9.80 1.65 -11.58
C TRP A 110 -11.05 1.22 -12.36
N LYS A 111 -11.27 1.83 -13.53
CA LYS A 111 -12.36 1.47 -14.46
C LYS A 111 -11.90 0.62 -15.65
N GLY A 112 -10.61 0.25 -15.71
CA GLY A 112 -10.04 -0.54 -16.79
C GLY A 112 -10.46 -2.02 -16.74
N SER A 113 -10.83 -2.58 -17.90
CA SER A 113 -11.17 -4.00 -18.09
C SER A 113 -9.98 -4.86 -18.54
N ARG A 114 -8.77 -4.30 -18.61
CA ARG A 114 -7.54 -5.00 -19.05
C ARG A 114 -6.40 -4.82 -18.05
N PRO A 115 -5.49 -5.80 -17.93
CA PRO A 115 -4.27 -5.66 -17.16
C PRO A 115 -3.34 -4.64 -17.83
N ASP A 116 -2.94 -3.60 -17.11
CA ASP A 116 -1.98 -2.62 -17.63
C ASP A 116 -0.57 -3.20 -17.62
N ARG A 117 0.15 -3.08 -18.76
CA ARG A 117 1.50 -3.63 -18.93
C ARG A 117 2.55 -2.78 -18.19
N THR A 118 2.25 -1.49 -18.00
CA THR A 118 2.99 -0.52 -17.18
C THR A 118 2.02 0.47 -16.53
N GLY A 119 2.43 1.16 -15.45
CA GLY A 119 1.61 2.19 -14.80
C GLY A 119 1.32 3.45 -15.64
N ILE A 120 1.86 3.52 -16.87
CA ILE A 120 1.60 4.58 -17.86
C ILE A 120 0.49 4.15 -18.83
N ASP A 121 0.42 2.86 -19.18
CA ASP A 121 -0.49 2.34 -20.21
C ASP A 121 -1.96 2.49 -19.81
N GLY A 122 -2.27 2.38 -18.51
CA GLY A 122 -3.63 2.50 -18.00
C GLY A 122 -4.25 3.90 -18.08
N PHE A 123 -3.44 4.92 -18.42
CA PHE A 123 -3.87 6.32 -18.48
C PHE A 123 -3.60 6.99 -19.84
N GLN A 124 -3.05 6.27 -20.82
CA GLN A 124 -2.73 6.83 -22.15
C GLN A 124 -3.97 7.25 -22.94
N ALA A 125 -5.13 6.70 -22.60
CA ALA A 125 -6.40 7.01 -23.26
C ALA A 125 -7.18 8.14 -22.57
N ASP A 126 -6.73 8.63 -21.41
CA ASP A 126 -7.42 9.69 -20.68
C ASP A 126 -7.24 11.03 -21.42
N PRO A 127 -8.33 11.79 -21.67
CA PRO A 127 -8.19 13.17 -22.09
C PRO A 127 -7.55 13.99 -20.97
N GLY A 128 -6.52 14.78 -21.28
CA GLY A 128 -5.84 15.64 -20.29
C GLY A 128 -4.59 15.01 -19.67
N ILE A 129 -4.33 15.29 -18.39
CA ILE A 129 -3.15 14.76 -17.70
C ILE A 129 -3.37 13.29 -17.31
N PRO A 130 -2.45 12.38 -17.70
CA PRO A 130 -2.59 10.96 -17.36
C PRO A 130 -2.71 10.71 -15.86
N GLY A 131 -3.84 10.11 -15.47
CA GLY A 131 -4.17 9.76 -14.10
C GLY A 131 -4.66 10.93 -13.23
N PHE A 132 -5.08 12.04 -13.84
CA PHE A 132 -5.75 13.15 -13.15
C PHE A 132 -7.03 12.67 -12.44
N ASP A 133 -7.98 12.11 -13.20
CA ASP A 133 -9.28 11.67 -12.71
C ASP A 133 -9.17 10.61 -11.61
N VAL A 134 -8.28 9.64 -11.79
CA VAL A 134 -8.03 8.62 -10.76
C VAL A 134 -7.41 9.24 -9.52
N GLY A 135 -6.49 10.19 -9.67
CA GLY A 135 -5.91 10.92 -8.55
C GLY A 135 -6.98 11.64 -7.71
N ILE A 136 -7.87 12.37 -8.38
CA ILE A 136 -9.02 13.03 -7.75
C ILE A 136 -9.94 12.00 -7.08
N ALA A 137 -10.37 10.96 -7.80
CA ALA A 137 -11.28 9.95 -7.27
C ALA A 137 -10.72 9.22 -6.03
N MET A 138 -9.40 9.01 -5.97
CA MET A 138 -8.73 8.44 -4.80
C MET A 138 -8.80 9.37 -3.59
N ILE A 139 -8.51 10.66 -3.78
CA ILE A 139 -8.56 11.66 -2.70
C ILE A 139 -10.00 11.77 -2.20
N GLU A 140 -10.95 12.04 -3.09
CA GLU A 140 -12.38 12.18 -2.76
C GLU A 140 -12.93 10.92 -2.08
N GLY A 141 -12.57 9.73 -2.57
CA GLY A 141 -13.03 8.48 -1.98
C GLY A 141 -12.51 8.24 -0.56
N VAL A 142 -11.30 8.71 -0.23
CA VAL A 142 -10.79 8.64 1.16
C VAL A 142 -11.47 9.70 2.03
N LEU A 143 -11.82 10.86 1.50
CA LEU A 143 -12.60 11.87 2.24
C LEU A 143 -14.01 11.34 2.57
N ASP A 144 -14.67 10.67 1.62
CA ASP A 144 -15.95 9.98 1.87
C ASP A 144 -15.82 8.95 3.01
N ASP A 145 -14.75 8.16 3.00
CA ASP A 145 -14.49 7.16 4.04
C ASP A 145 -14.28 7.80 5.41
N ILE A 146 -13.59 8.96 5.47
CA ILE A 146 -13.34 9.70 6.72
C ILE A 146 -14.64 10.28 7.29
N GLU A 147 -15.47 10.90 6.46
CA GLU A 147 -16.77 11.43 6.90
C GLU A 147 -17.69 10.31 7.39
N LYS A 148 -17.72 9.18 6.68
CA LYS A 148 -18.46 7.99 7.12
C LYS A 148 -17.93 7.46 8.44
N PHE A 149 -16.62 7.31 8.58
CA PHE A 149 -15.97 6.86 9.81
C PHE A 149 -16.36 7.74 11.00
N ALA A 150 -16.37 9.06 10.81
CA ALA A 150 -16.79 10.02 11.82
C ALA A 150 -18.29 9.96 12.14
N ALA A 151 -19.13 9.80 11.12
CA ALA A 151 -20.59 9.70 11.28
C ALA A 151 -21.02 8.45 12.06
N GLU A 152 -20.23 7.37 11.97
CA GLU A 152 -20.40 6.15 12.77
C GLU A 152 -19.96 6.31 14.24
N GLY A 153 -19.46 7.49 14.62
CA GLY A 153 -19.02 7.80 15.98
C GLY A 153 -17.61 7.31 16.31
N ASN A 154 -16.85 6.85 15.31
CA ASN A 154 -15.48 6.40 15.51
C ASN A 154 -14.55 7.58 15.87
N THR A 155 -13.51 7.27 16.63
CA THR A 155 -12.49 8.24 17.09
C THR A 155 -11.11 7.83 16.57
N LYS A 156 -10.08 8.59 16.95
CA LYS A 156 -8.69 8.26 16.60
C LYS A 156 -8.18 6.92 17.15
N ASP A 157 -8.84 6.39 18.18
CA ASP A 157 -8.48 5.12 18.80
C ASP A 157 -9.26 3.93 18.21
N SER A 158 -10.17 4.19 17.26
CA SER A 158 -11.00 3.17 16.62
C SER A 158 -10.22 2.41 15.54
N THR A 159 -10.50 1.11 15.41
CA THR A 159 -9.97 0.27 14.34
C THR A 159 -10.27 0.87 12.97
N GLY A 160 -9.25 1.01 12.13
CA GLY A 160 -9.35 1.63 10.81
C GLY A 160 -8.87 3.08 10.73
N HIS A 161 -8.69 3.77 11.87
CA HIS A 161 -8.14 5.12 11.90
C HIS A 161 -6.74 5.20 11.26
N PHE A 162 -5.84 4.31 11.67
CA PHE A 162 -4.47 4.25 11.13
C PHE A 162 -4.47 4.09 9.60
N ASP A 163 -5.37 3.25 9.10
CA ASP A 163 -5.56 3.01 7.67
C ASP A 163 -5.97 4.30 6.92
N LEU A 164 -6.89 5.08 7.49
CA LEU A 164 -7.29 6.38 6.94
C LEU A 164 -6.14 7.38 6.98
N SER A 165 -5.37 7.42 8.08
CA SER A 165 -4.20 8.27 8.23
C SER A 165 -3.15 7.97 7.16
N VAL A 166 -2.80 6.70 6.96
CA VAL A 166 -1.81 6.30 5.95
C VAL A 166 -2.32 6.57 4.54
N ARG A 167 -3.58 6.24 4.24
CA ARG A 167 -4.18 6.47 2.91
C ARG A 167 -4.19 7.95 2.57
N LEU A 168 -4.78 8.80 3.42
CA LEU A 168 -4.89 10.23 3.15
C LEU A 168 -3.51 10.87 3.09
N GLY A 169 -2.62 10.57 4.05
CA GLY A 169 -1.26 11.13 4.07
C GLY A 169 -0.47 10.80 2.80
N THR A 170 -0.54 9.56 2.33
CA THR A 170 0.15 9.14 1.09
C THR A 170 -0.44 9.82 -0.14
N LEU A 171 -1.77 9.96 -0.21
CA LEU A 171 -2.43 10.65 -1.32
C LEU A 171 -2.10 12.14 -1.35
N LEU A 172 -2.07 12.79 -0.20
CA LEU A 172 -1.70 14.20 -0.08
C LEU A 172 -0.23 14.42 -0.46
N ALA A 173 0.70 13.63 0.09
CA ALA A 173 2.13 13.79 -0.17
C ALA A 173 2.56 13.38 -1.59
N GLY A 174 1.80 12.50 -2.26
CA GLY A 174 2.14 12.02 -3.59
C GLY A 174 1.23 12.58 -4.69
N ARG A 175 -0.06 12.24 -4.63
CA ARG A 175 -1.01 12.54 -5.71
C ARG A 175 -1.39 14.01 -5.72
N TYR A 176 -1.81 14.56 -4.60
CA TYR A 176 -2.23 15.96 -4.51
C TYR A 176 -1.10 16.91 -4.93
N LEU A 177 0.12 16.76 -4.38
CA LEU A 177 1.27 17.58 -4.78
C LEU A 177 1.59 17.47 -6.28
N ARG A 178 1.46 16.28 -6.88
CA ARG A 178 1.64 16.12 -8.33
C ARG A 178 0.56 16.88 -9.12
N LEU A 179 -0.69 16.85 -8.68
CA LEU A 179 -1.79 17.59 -9.32
C LEU A 179 -1.59 19.10 -9.19
N SER A 180 -1.20 19.58 -8.01
CA SER A 180 -0.84 20.99 -7.78
C SER A 180 0.34 21.42 -8.65
N TYR A 181 1.37 20.58 -8.81
CA TYR A 181 2.47 20.87 -9.74
C TYR A 181 1.97 21.10 -11.18
N TYR A 182 1.00 20.31 -11.66
CA TYR A 182 0.43 20.53 -12.99
C TYR A 182 -0.39 21.82 -13.06
N GLU A 183 -1.11 22.19 -11.99
CA GLU A 183 -1.82 23.47 -11.89
C GLU A 183 -0.83 24.64 -11.96
N ASP A 184 0.21 24.62 -11.13
CA ASP A 184 1.23 25.68 -10.99
C ASP A 184 2.04 25.91 -12.27
N ASN A 185 2.11 24.90 -13.14
CA ASN A 185 2.80 24.97 -14.42
C ASN A 185 1.83 25.15 -15.61
N ASP A 186 0.57 25.51 -15.34
CA ASP A 186 -0.48 25.72 -16.35
C ASP A 186 -0.68 24.54 -17.31
N ARG A 187 -0.47 23.31 -16.80
CA ARG A 187 -0.59 22.07 -17.57
C ARG A 187 -1.97 21.41 -17.47
N LEU A 188 -2.83 21.93 -16.60
CA LEU A 188 -4.21 21.48 -16.44
C LEU A 188 -5.15 22.26 -17.35
N ALA A 189 -6.08 21.55 -17.98
CA ALA A 189 -7.21 22.13 -18.68
C ALA A 189 -8.14 22.89 -17.70
N PRO A 190 -8.96 23.84 -18.16
CA PRO A 190 -9.85 24.61 -17.29
C PRO A 190 -10.77 23.76 -16.40
N GLU A 191 -11.29 22.66 -16.93
CA GLU A 191 -12.12 21.69 -16.21
C GLU A 191 -11.36 20.93 -15.13
N GLU A 192 -10.10 20.55 -15.40
CA GLU A 192 -9.22 19.90 -14.43
C GLU A 192 -8.85 20.87 -13.30
N LYS A 193 -8.55 22.13 -13.63
CA LYS A 193 -8.33 23.19 -12.62
C LYS A 193 -9.54 23.38 -11.72
N ALA A 194 -10.73 23.46 -12.30
CA ALA A 194 -11.98 23.59 -11.54
C ALA A 194 -12.20 22.38 -10.61
N THR A 195 -11.93 21.17 -11.10
CA THR A 195 -12.06 19.93 -10.33
C THR A 195 -11.07 19.89 -9.16
N LEU A 196 -9.78 20.18 -9.42
CA LEU A 196 -8.76 20.21 -8.37
C LEU A 196 -9.07 21.29 -7.32
N SER A 197 -9.56 22.46 -7.75
CA SER A 197 -9.98 23.54 -6.84
C SER A 197 -11.14 23.12 -5.95
N ALA A 198 -12.14 22.42 -6.49
CA ALA A 198 -13.24 21.88 -5.69
C ALA A 198 -12.76 20.85 -4.66
N THR A 199 -11.86 19.94 -5.06
CA THR A 199 -11.22 18.97 -4.13
C THR A 199 -10.41 19.68 -3.04
N ARG A 200 -9.65 20.72 -3.38
CA ARG A 200 -8.92 21.56 -2.41
C ARG A 200 -9.87 22.21 -1.40
N GLN A 201 -10.95 22.81 -1.87
CA GLN A 201 -11.97 23.42 -1.00
C GLN A 201 -12.63 22.39 -0.08
N ARG A 202 -12.87 21.16 -0.56
CA ARG A 202 -13.41 20.08 0.28
C ARG A 202 -12.42 19.67 1.38
N LEU A 203 -11.15 19.51 1.04
CA LEU A 203 -10.09 19.22 2.02
C LEU A 203 -10.01 20.30 3.10
N GLU A 204 -10.06 21.57 2.72
CA GLU A 204 -10.07 22.72 3.64
C GLU A 204 -11.34 22.74 4.50
N GLY A 205 -12.50 22.46 3.90
CA GLY A 205 -13.78 22.36 4.60
C GLY A 205 -13.82 21.25 5.66
N LEU A 206 -13.05 20.17 5.45
CA LEU A 206 -12.90 19.05 6.39
C LEU A 206 -11.79 19.24 7.42
N GLN A 207 -11.05 20.36 7.41
CA GLN A 207 -9.91 20.60 8.30
C GLN A 207 -10.23 20.32 9.77
N GLY A 208 -11.36 20.82 10.29
CA GLY A 208 -11.75 20.59 11.68
C GLY A 208 -12.03 19.12 12.02
N LEU A 209 -12.53 18.34 11.06
CA LEU A 209 -12.71 16.90 11.23
C LEU A 209 -11.36 16.17 11.21
N LEU A 210 -10.48 16.53 10.28
CA LEU A 210 -9.14 15.95 10.17
C LEU A 210 -8.32 16.21 11.44
N GLU A 211 -8.35 17.44 11.97
CA GLU A 211 -7.72 17.79 13.24
C GLU A 211 -8.29 17.01 14.42
N LYS A 212 -9.62 16.93 14.53
CA LYS A 212 -10.31 16.17 15.58
C LYS A 212 -9.91 14.69 15.57
N LEU A 213 -9.73 14.13 14.38
CA LEU A 213 -9.30 12.74 14.19
C LEU A 213 -7.78 12.59 14.15
N GLU A 214 -6.97 13.64 14.28
CA GLU A 214 -5.50 13.58 14.12
C GLU A 214 -5.06 12.93 12.77
N LEU A 215 -5.81 13.21 11.70
CA LEU A 215 -5.52 12.77 10.34
C LEU A 215 -4.72 13.81 9.56
N PRO A 216 -3.94 13.40 8.54
CA PRO A 216 -3.20 14.34 7.69
C PRO A 216 -4.12 15.34 7.00
N SER A 217 -3.66 16.59 6.88
CA SER A 217 -4.35 17.66 6.16
C SER A 217 -3.39 18.44 5.25
N LEU A 218 -3.89 19.39 4.47
CA LEU A 218 -3.03 20.24 3.63
C LEU A 218 -1.99 20.99 4.47
N ALA A 219 -2.37 21.49 5.64
CA ALA A 219 -1.44 22.14 6.57
C ALA A 219 -0.32 21.20 7.06
N SER A 220 -0.60 19.89 7.15
CA SER A 220 0.42 18.90 7.55
C SER A 220 1.45 18.61 6.46
N LEU A 221 1.19 18.95 5.18
CA LEU A 221 2.17 18.80 4.10
C LEU A 221 3.30 19.81 4.19
N GLU A 222 3.02 21.01 4.71
CA GLU A 222 4.00 22.08 4.90
C GLU A 222 4.92 21.82 6.10
N GLN A 223 4.54 20.87 6.97
CA GLN A 223 5.28 20.49 8.16
C GLN A 223 5.58 18.99 8.10
N PRO A 224 6.72 18.56 7.50
CA PRO A 224 7.06 17.14 7.47
C PRO A 224 7.07 16.60 8.90
N GLU A 225 6.07 15.80 9.21
CA GLU A 225 5.79 15.35 10.57
C GLU A 225 6.94 14.43 11.00
N ARG A 226 7.89 14.95 11.79
CA ARG A 226 8.83 14.13 12.54
C ARG A 226 8.05 13.46 13.67
N ARG A 227 7.23 12.46 13.36
CA ARG A 227 6.71 11.56 14.39
C ARG A 227 7.89 10.82 14.99
N HIS A 228 8.37 11.29 16.14
CA HIS A 228 9.09 10.43 17.05
C HIS A 228 8.09 9.40 17.54
N HIS A 229 8.14 8.17 17.02
CA HIS A 229 7.44 7.01 17.60
C HIS A 229 7.75 6.95 19.10
N ARG A 230 6.83 7.46 19.94
CA ARG A 230 7.01 7.55 21.40
C ARG A 230 6.82 6.20 22.10
N ALA A 231 6.53 5.12 21.37
CA ALA A 231 6.32 3.80 21.93
C ALA A 231 7.61 2.98 22.20
N HIS A 232 8.78 3.39 21.71
CA HIS A 232 10.00 2.56 21.85
C HIS A 232 11.05 3.06 22.86
N ASN A 233 10.79 4.14 23.63
CA ASN A 233 11.78 4.70 24.57
C ASN A 233 11.34 4.72 26.05
N SER A 234 10.32 3.94 26.44
CA SER A 234 9.98 3.70 27.85
C SER A 234 10.52 2.37 28.40
N GLY A 235 11.56 1.81 27.77
CA GLY A 235 12.38 0.76 28.36
C GLY A 235 13.29 1.33 29.44
N ARG A 236 12.95 1.07 30.70
CA ARG A 236 13.73 1.42 31.91
C ARG A 236 15.24 1.30 31.69
N ARG A 237 15.97 2.37 31.98
CA ARG A 237 17.37 2.25 32.41
C ARG A 237 17.37 1.47 33.73
N CYS A 238 17.60 0.17 33.65
CA CYS A 238 18.08 -0.57 34.82
C CYS A 238 19.54 -0.15 35.04
N ARG A 239 19.80 0.30 36.27
CA ARG A 239 21.14 0.45 36.85
C ARG A 239 21.77 -0.91 37.07
#